data_AF-A0AB37A006-F1
#
_entry.id   AF-A0AB37A006-F1
#
_cell.length_a   1.000
_cell.length_b   1.000
_cell.length_c   1.000
_cell.angle_alpha   90.00
_cell.angle_beta   90.00
_cell.angle_gamma   90.00
#
_symmetry.space_group_name_H-M   'P 1'
#
loop_
_entity.id
_entity.type
_entity.pdbx_description
1 polymer ?
#
loop_
_entity_poly.entity_id
_entity_poly.type
_entity_poly.pdbx_seq_one_letter_code
_entity_poly.pdbx_strand_id
1 'polypeptide(L)'
;MKTFKIAILSIATCTLLVAQNFPNKGPIPFNSYDQNTDGEITSKEFYDVRAERMTQKANQNMPMRNAQNAPSFEDIDKNGDKKITKEELQDYQLNKMSTRMNNKGMNKGQGMNQGQGMKGQGMNKGQGRGMNN
;
A
#
# COMPACT_ATOMS: atom_id res chain seq x y z
N MET A 1 31.95 -3.20 52.11
CA MET A 1 31.45 -2.03 51.37
C MET A 1 30.51 -2.54 50.29
N LYS A 2 29.30 -1.97 50.21
CA LYS A 2 28.13 -2.55 49.54
C LYS A 2 28.23 -2.38 48.01
N THR A 3 27.97 -3.44 47.26
CA THR A 3 27.91 -3.45 45.79
C THR A 3 26.67 -2.69 45.33
N PHE A 4 26.86 -1.58 44.62
CA PHE A 4 25.78 -0.79 44.04
C PHE A 4 25.30 -1.45 42.74
N LYS A 5 24.07 -1.99 42.77
CA LYS A 5 23.36 -2.45 41.57
C LYS A 5 22.87 -1.21 40.81
N ILE A 6 23.39 -0.97 39.61
CA ILE A 6 22.91 0.09 38.73
C ILE A 6 21.61 -0.42 38.11
N ALA A 7 20.48 0.02 38.66
CA ALA A 7 19.19 -0.14 38.02
C ALA A 7 19.11 0.88 36.87
N ILE A 8 19.12 0.38 35.63
CA ILE A 8 18.90 1.20 34.44
C ILE A 8 17.43 1.64 34.49
N LEU A 9 17.23 2.88 34.96
CA LEU A 9 15.96 3.56 34.91
C LEU A 9 15.68 3.85 33.43
N SER A 10 14.90 2.98 32.78
CA SER A 10 14.42 3.18 31.42
C SER A 10 13.57 4.45 31.41
N ILE A 11 14.20 5.55 30.99
CA ILE A 11 13.56 6.85 30.78
C ILE A 11 12.50 6.61 29.72
N ALA A 12 11.24 6.64 30.13
CA ALA A 12 10.11 6.74 29.22
C ALA A 12 10.18 8.13 28.57
N THR A 13 10.97 8.24 27.51
CA THR A 13 10.94 9.39 26.61
C THR A 13 9.61 9.32 25.87
N CYS A 14 8.60 9.97 26.42
CA CYS A 14 7.38 10.29 25.69
C CYS A 14 7.80 11.31 24.61
N THR A 15 8.18 10.81 23.44
CA THR A 15 8.59 11.63 22.30
C THR A 15 7.37 12.33 21.72
N LEU A 16 7.55 13.62 21.40
CA LEU A 16 6.55 14.47 20.76
C LEU A 16 6.04 13.79 19.48
N LEU A 17 4.71 13.78 19.31
CA LEU A 17 4.04 13.48 18.04
C LEU A 17 4.45 14.55 17.01
N VAL A 18 5.55 14.32 16.31
CA VAL A 18 5.85 15.03 15.07
C VAL A 18 4.92 14.44 14.02
N ALA A 19 4.05 15.25 13.42
CA ALA A 19 3.20 14.82 12.32
C ALA A 19 4.07 14.26 11.18
N GLN A 20 4.17 12.94 11.10
CA GLN A 20 4.92 12.27 10.04
C GLN A 20 4.11 12.38 8.75
N ASN A 21 4.72 12.92 7.69
CA ASN A 21 4.09 12.91 6.37
C ASN A 21 4.19 11.50 5.78
N PHE A 22 3.15 10.70 5.98
CA PHE A 22 3.09 9.35 5.44
C PHE A 22 2.94 9.39 3.91
N PRO A 23 3.47 8.38 3.20
CA PRO A 23 3.29 8.32 1.75
C PRO A 23 1.80 8.19 1.41
N ASN A 24 1.32 9.02 0.49
CA ASN A 24 -0.08 8.98 0.03
C ASN A 24 -0.42 7.67 -0.70
N LYS A 25 0.57 7.10 -1.39
CA LYS A 25 0.48 5.83 -2.12
C LYS A 25 1.63 4.91 -1.72
N GLY A 26 1.37 3.59 -1.73
CA GLY A 26 2.38 2.58 -1.43
C GLY A 26 2.45 2.17 0.04
N PRO A 27 3.41 1.30 0.38
CA PRO A 27 3.64 0.85 1.76
C PRO A 27 4.16 1.99 2.65
N ILE A 28 3.91 1.87 3.96
CA ILE A 28 4.54 2.71 4.98
C ILE A 28 5.87 2.03 5.36
N PRO A 29 7.00 2.74 5.47
CA PRO A 29 8.27 2.15 5.88
C PRO A 29 8.24 1.73 7.36
N PHE A 30 9.06 0.75 7.72
CA PHE A 30 9.14 0.20 9.09
C PHE A 30 9.35 1.29 10.16
N ASN A 31 10.34 2.17 9.95
CA ASN A 31 10.69 3.24 10.89
C ASN A 31 9.59 4.29 11.08
N SER A 32 8.56 4.31 10.22
CA SER A 32 7.40 5.16 10.44
C SER A 32 6.41 4.52 11.42
N TYR A 33 6.49 3.22 11.68
CA TYR A 33 5.72 2.54 12.72
C TYR A 33 6.47 2.49 14.05
N ASP A 34 7.73 2.09 14.03
CA ASP A 34 8.62 1.99 15.21
C ASP A 34 8.99 3.39 15.73
N GLN A 35 8.13 3.95 16.59
CA GLN A 35 8.27 5.33 17.10
C GLN A 35 9.25 5.41 18.27
N ASN A 36 9.38 4.32 19.04
CA ASN A 36 10.30 4.22 20.17
C ASN A 36 11.69 3.71 19.76
N THR A 37 11.88 3.33 18.49
CA THR A 37 13.14 2.86 17.89
C THR A 37 13.70 1.61 18.57
N ASP A 38 12.83 0.72 19.05
CA ASP A 38 13.22 -0.52 19.71
C ASP A 38 13.40 -1.70 18.74
N GLY A 39 13.10 -1.49 17.45
CA GLY A 39 13.24 -2.50 16.40
C GLY A 39 12.03 -3.44 16.28
N GLU A 40 10.95 -3.18 17.01
CA GLU A 40 9.72 -3.96 17.01
C GLU A 40 8.52 -3.02 16.83
N ILE A 41 7.48 -3.46 16.12
CA ILE A 41 6.24 -2.69 16.02
C ILE A 41 5.19 -3.35 16.90
N THR A 42 4.70 -2.61 17.89
CA THR A 42 3.58 -3.04 18.72
C THR A 42 2.25 -2.83 18.02
N SER A 43 1.21 -3.54 18.49
CA SER A 43 -0.17 -3.32 18.02
C SER A 43 -0.61 -1.85 18.12
N LYS A 44 -0.22 -1.18 19.21
CA LYS A 44 -0.51 0.24 19.43
C LYS A 44 0.12 1.11 18.35
N GLU A 45 1.43 0.98 18.12
CA GLU A 45 2.15 1.75 17.11
C GLU A 45 1.61 1.51 15.70
N PHE A 46 1.27 0.25 15.38
CA PHE A 46 0.67 -0.10 14.11
C PHE A 46 -0.66 0.64 13.86
N TYR A 47 -1.56 0.62 14.84
CA TYR A 47 -2.87 1.27 14.71
C TYR A 47 -2.80 2.80 14.80
N ASP A 48 -1.91 3.35 15.62
CA ASP A 48 -1.70 4.80 15.72
C ASP A 48 -1.27 5.38 14.38
N VAL A 49 -0.22 4.81 13.78
CA VAL A 49 0.30 5.27 12.48
C VAL A 49 -0.71 5.08 11.35
N ARG A 50 -1.50 4.01 11.42
CA ARG A 50 -2.59 3.80 10.47
C ARG A 50 -3.68 4.86 10.62
N ALA A 51 -4.08 5.18 11.85
CA ALA A 51 -5.06 6.23 12.14
C ALA A 51 -4.57 7.59 11.66
N GLU A 52 -3.31 7.94 11.93
CA GLU A 52 -2.72 9.19 11.46
C GLU A 52 -2.68 9.28 9.93
N ARG A 53 -2.31 8.21 9.24
CA ARG A 53 -2.35 8.18 7.77
C ARG A 53 -3.76 8.32 7.22
N MET A 54 -4.77 7.77 7.91
CA MET A 54 -6.17 7.95 7.55
C MET A 54 -6.60 9.41 7.70
N THR A 55 -6.23 10.06 8.80
CA THR A 55 -6.46 11.48 9.05
C THR A 55 -5.76 12.36 8.01
N GLN A 56 -4.50 12.08 7.68
CA GLN A 56 -3.75 12.79 6.65
C GLN A 56 -4.48 12.73 5.29
N LYS A 57 -4.95 11.54 4.90
CA LYS A 57 -5.71 11.37 3.64
C LYS A 57 -7.03 12.13 3.65
N ALA A 58 -7.76 12.09 4.78
CA ALA A 58 -9.00 12.84 4.93
C ALA A 58 -8.76 14.35 4.79
N ASN A 59 -7.73 14.87 5.46
CA ASN A 59 -7.33 16.29 5.36
C ASN A 59 -6.92 16.70 3.94
N GLN A 60 -6.39 15.76 3.16
CA GLN A 60 -6.02 15.98 1.76
C GLN A 60 -7.17 15.71 0.78
N ASN A 61 -8.42 15.53 1.26
CA ASN A 61 -9.58 15.15 0.45
C ASN A 61 -9.34 13.91 -0.44
N MET A 62 -8.48 12.98 0.02
CA MET A 62 -8.19 11.76 -0.73
C MET A 62 -9.26 10.71 -0.49
N PRO A 63 -9.62 9.92 -1.52
CA PRO A 63 -10.63 8.89 -1.37
C PRO A 63 -10.09 7.71 -0.55
N MET A 64 -10.84 7.31 0.48
CA MET A 64 -10.52 6.21 1.41
C MET A 64 -10.86 4.83 0.82
N ARG A 65 -10.47 4.63 -0.46
CA ARG A 65 -10.72 3.37 -1.17
C ARG A 65 -10.03 2.22 -0.43
N ASN A 66 -10.78 1.16 -0.16
CA ASN A 66 -10.32 -0.07 0.49
C ASN A 66 -9.92 0.08 1.97
N ALA A 67 -10.44 1.08 2.69
CA ALA A 67 -10.23 1.19 4.14
C ALA A 67 -10.65 -0.09 4.91
N GLN A 68 -11.70 -0.78 4.42
CA GLN A 68 -12.19 -2.05 4.97
C GLN A 68 -11.30 -3.27 4.67
N ASN A 69 -10.51 -3.23 3.59
CA ASN A 69 -9.65 -4.33 3.16
C ASN A 69 -8.20 -4.15 3.61
N ALA A 70 -7.97 -3.24 4.56
CA ALA A 70 -6.63 -2.99 5.07
C ALA A 70 -6.29 -4.01 6.17
N PRO A 71 -5.04 -4.52 6.17
CA PRO A 71 -4.61 -5.60 7.06
C PRO A 71 -4.79 -5.25 8.52
N SER A 72 -5.11 -6.27 9.29
CA SER A 72 -4.97 -6.27 10.75
C SER A 72 -3.49 -6.42 11.13
N PHE A 73 -3.20 -6.22 12.42
CA PHE A 73 -1.87 -6.46 12.98
C PHE A 73 -1.52 -7.96 12.87
N GLU A 74 -2.50 -8.81 13.18
CA GLU A 74 -2.42 -10.26 13.20
C GLU A 74 -2.21 -10.87 11.81
N ASP A 75 -2.55 -10.15 10.73
CA ASP A 75 -2.23 -10.58 9.36
C ASP A 75 -0.73 -10.49 9.04
N ILE A 76 0.04 -9.72 9.83
CA ILE A 76 1.45 -9.43 9.60
C ILE A 76 2.33 -10.14 10.64
N ASP A 77 1.91 -10.15 11.90
CA ASP A 77 2.52 -10.94 12.99
C ASP A 77 2.30 -12.44 12.73
N LYS A 78 3.25 -13.07 12.04
CA LYS A 78 3.11 -14.46 11.59
C LYS A 78 3.47 -15.44 12.69
N ASN A 79 4.38 -15.06 13.58
CA ASN A 79 4.86 -15.92 14.64
C ASN A 79 3.98 -15.85 15.92
N GLY A 80 3.08 -14.87 16.00
CA GLY A 80 2.12 -14.69 17.08
C GLY A 80 2.74 -14.14 18.37
N ASP A 81 3.89 -13.47 18.27
CA ASP A 81 4.61 -12.95 19.43
C ASP A 81 4.12 -11.55 19.88
N LYS A 82 3.09 -11.03 19.21
CA LYS A 82 2.45 -9.73 19.43
C LYS A 82 3.34 -8.56 19.05
N LYS A 83 4.33 -8.79 18.19
CA LYS A 83 5.25 -7.80 17.66
C LYS A 83 5.38 -8.03 16.15
N ILE A 84 5.65 -6.97 15.41
CA ILE A 84 5.98 -7.08 14.00
C ILE A 84 7.42 -6.67 13.82
N THR A 85 8.23 -7.61 13.35
CA THR A 85 9.61 -7.37 12.94
C THR A 85 9.68 -6.72 11.57
N LYS A 86 10.87 -6.19 11.23
CA LYS A 86 11.12 -5.60 9.91
C LYS A 86 10.93 -6.62 8.80
N GLU A 87 11.38 -7.85 9.04
CA GLU A 87 11.29 -8.98 8.12
C GLU A 87 9.83 -9.35 7.85
N GLU A 88 9.00 -9.45 8.89
CA GLU A 88 7.57 -9.76 8.76
C GLU A 88 6.81 -8.69 7.98
N LEU A 89 7.07 -7.42 8.29
CA LEU A 89 6.46 -6.31 7.56
C LEU A 89 6.87 -6.33 6.09
N GLN A 90 8.15 -6.54 5.80
CA GLN A 90 8.67 -6.59 4.43
C GLN A 90 8.08 -7.76 3.65
N ASP A 91 8.07 -8.96 4.23
CA ASP A 91 7.47 -10.15 3.65
C ASP A 91 5.99 -9.92 3.31
N TYR A 92 5.24 -9.34 4.24
CA TYR A 92 3.84 -9.01 4.00
C TYR A 92 3.69 -8.04 2.82
N GLN A 93 4.49 -6.98 2.76
CA GLN A 93 4.44 -5.99 1.68
C GLN A 93 4.79 -6.57 0.31
N LEU A 94 5.83 -7.42 0.25
CA LEU A 94 6.24 -8.12 -0.98
C LEU A 94 5.15 -9.07 -1.48
N ASN A 95 4.54 -9.85 -0.58
CA ASN A 95 3.44 -10.74 -0.93
C ASN A 95 2.24 -9.97 -1.50
N LYS A 96 1.86 -8.86 -0.87
CA LYS A 96 0.77 -8.00 -1.39
C LYS A 96 1.09 -7.40 -2.75
N MET A 97 2.36 -7.07 -3.02
CA MET A 97 2.78 -6.57 -4.33
C MET A 97 2.70 -7.68 -5.39
N SER A 98 3.19 -8.88 -5.08
CA SER A 98 3.15 -10.05 -5.97
C SER A 98 1.72 -10.44 -6.34
N THR A 99 0.81 -10.54 -5.36
CA THR A 99 -0.61 -10.86 -5.63
C THR A 99 -1.25 -9.84 -6.57
N ARG A 100 -0.94 -8.55 -6.41
CA ARG A 100 -1.44 -7.50 -7.31
C ARG A 100 -0.86 -7.62 -8.71
N MET A 101 0.41 -8.02 -8.83
CA MET A 101 1.07 -8.21 -10.13
C MET A 101 0.46 -9.38 -10.89
N ASN A 102 0.25 -10.52 -10.22
CA ASN A 102 -0.37 -11.71 -10.80
C ASN A 102 -1.80 -11.43 -11.29
N ASN A 103 -2.62 -10.74 -10.46
CA ASN A 103 -3.98 -10.37 -10.85
C ASN A 103 -4.03 -9.35 -12.00
N LYS A 104 -3.01 -8.49 -12.13
CA LYS A 104 -2.92 -7.51 -13.23
C LYS A 104 -2.45 -8.13 -14.55
N GLY A 105 -1.72 -9.25 -14.49
CA GLY A 105 -1.30 -10.03 -15.68
C GLY A 105 -2.47 -10.73 -16.37
N MET A 106 -3.47 -11.17 -15.61
CA MET A 106 -4.67 -11.85 -16.15
C MET A 106 -5.71 -10.87 -16.74
N ASN A 107 -5.76 -9.62 -16.29
CA ASN A 107 -6.74 -8.64 -16.79
C ASN A 107 -6.31 -7.89 -18.08
N LYS A 108 -5.18 -8.25 -18.69
CA LYS A 108 -4.77 -7.72 -20.01
C LYS A 108 -5.33 -8.51 -21.20
N GLY A 109 -6.08 -9.59 -20.97
CA GLY A 109 -6.70 -10.41 -22.01
C GLY A 109 -8.11 -9.97 -22.43
N GLN A 110 -8.73 -8.99 -21.76
CA GLN A 110 -10.17 -8.71 -21.94
C GLN A 110 -10.49 -7.20 -22.02
N GLY A 111 -9.59 -6.43 -22.63
CA GLY A 111 -9.77 -4.98 -22.84
C GLY A 111 -9.41 -4.48 -24.24
N MET A 112 -9.23 -5.39 -25.21
CA MET A 112 -8.98 -5.05 -26.62
C MET A 112 -10.05 -5.69 -27.52
N ASN A 113 -11.31 -5.39 -27.26
CA ASN A 113 -12.38 -5.63 -28.24
C ASN A 113 -13.46 -4.56 -28.09
N GLN A 114 -13.18 -3.36 -28.61
CA GLN A 114 -14.15 -2.45 -29.22
C GLN A 114 -13.42 -1.15 -29.59
N GLY A 115 -12.62 -1.27 -30.64
CA GLY A 115 -12.03 -0.16 -31.39
C GLY A 115 -12.12 -0.51 -32.86
N GLN A 116 -13.34 -0.79 -33.32
CA GLN A 116 -13.67 -0.90 -34.74
C GLN A 116 -13.43 0.48 -35.34
N GLY A 117 -12.26 0.68 -35.94
CA GLY A 117 -11.82 1.98 -36.43
C GLY A 117 -10.79 1.80 -37.54
N MET A 118 -11.29 1.42 -38.72
CA MET A 118 -10.71 1.71 -40.02
C MET A 118 -9.26 1.24 -40.24
N LYS A 119 -9.09 -0.06 -40.52
CA LYS A 119 -8.02 -0.48 -41.42
C LYS A 119 -8.35 0.07 -42.81
N GLY A 120 -7.52 1.02 -43.26
CA GLY A 120 -7.47 1.42 -44.64
C GLY A 120 -7.29 0.19 -45.53
N GLN A 121 -8.26 -0.02 -46.41
CA GLN A 121 -8.13 -0.95 -47.51
C GLN A 121 -8.62 -0.22 -48.75
N GLY A 122 -7.68 0.43 -49.43
CA GLY A 122 -7.88 0.83 -50.80
C GLY A 122 -8.14 -0.42 -51.62
N MET A 123 -9.31 -0.48 -52.25
CA MET A 123 -9.62 -1.39 -53.34
C MET A 123 -10.51 -0.66 -54.33
N ASN A 124 -9.82 -0.09 -55.31
CA ASN A 124 -10.25 0.12 -56.68
C ASN A 124 -11.21 -0.99 -57.15
N LYS A 125 -12.39 -0.63 -57.63
CA LYS A 125 -12.99 -1.19 -58.85
C LYS A 125 -14.19 -0.35 -59.28
N GLY A 126 -14.07 0.23 -60.47
CA GLY A 126 -15.16 0.91 -61.14
C GLY A 126 -16.35 -0.01 -61.42
N GLN A 127 -17.52 0.61 -61.47
CA GLN A 127 -18.66 0.15 -62.24
C GLN A 127 -19.43 1.39 -62.67
N GLY A 128 -19.53 1.56 -63.98
CA GLY A 128 -20.33 2.59 -64.62
C GLY A 128 -21.82 2.25 -64.68
N ARG A 129 -22.52 3.11 -65.44
CA ARG A 129 -23.99 3.24 -65.64
C ARG A 129 -24.64 4.01 -64.49
N GLY A 130 -25.33 5.12 -64.70
CA GLY A 130 -25.94 5.71 -65.89
C GLY A 130 -27.33 6.24 -65.52
N MET A 131 -27.80 7.27 -66.23
CA MET A 131 -29.19 7.79 -66.32
C MET A 131 -29.66 8.72 -65.18
N ASN A 132 -29.84 10.01 -65.47
CA ASN A 132 -31.05 10.75 -65.93
C ASN A 132 -31.83 11.32 -64.72
N ASN A 133 -32.31 12.56 -64.66
CA ASN A 133 -32.51 13.64 -65.63
C ASN A 133 -31.98 14.98 -65.08
#